data_AF-A0A954WEJ7-F1
#
_entry.id   AF-A0A954WEJ7-F1
#
_cell.length_a   1.000
_cell.length_b   1.000
_cell.length_c   1.000
_cell.angle_alpha   90.00
_cell.angle_beta   90.00
_cell.angle_gamma   90.00
#
_symmetry.space_group_name_H-M   'P 1'
#
loop_
_entity.id
_entity.type
_entity.pdbx_description
1 polymer ?
#
loop_
_entity_poly.entity_id
_entity_poly.type
_entity_poly.pdbx_seq_one_letter_code
_entity_poly.pdbx_strand_id
1 'polypeptide(L)'
;MRCVHGIVCLLVGATIAAAVGCGTSAVTPASGSASNSSSVQWLLADEPAGAVLVSEAKETLVSGTGDIVIVGRISAGDHEPWDEGRAAFLLSDPFTMIDDSHADHDQPGHDPDKCPFCNRAKSQGATLAMVSFHGENGQVIPTDARQLLGVEQDQIVVVRGQGQLDPQGNLAVVADGLYIRR
;
A
#
# COMPACT_ATOMS: atom_id res chain seq x y z
N MET A 1 31.25 -55.63 -37.45
CA MET A 1 31.78 -54.34 -36.98
C MET A 1 32.59 -54.65 -35.70
N ARG A 2 33.81 -55.18 -35.83
CA ARG A 2 35.13 -54.54 -35.60
C ARG A 2 35.29 -53.90 -34.20
N CYS A 3 35.95 -54.63 -33.28
CA CYS A 3 37.26 -54.31 -32.65
C CYS A 3 37.10 -53.45 -31.37
N VAL A 4 37.06 -54.00 -30.15
CA VAL A 4 38.13 -54.60 -29.31
C VAL A 4 39.32 -53.66 -29.04
N HIS A 5 39.34 -53.17 -27.79
CA HIS A 5 40.45 -52.92 -26.87
C HIS A 5 41.86 -52.69 -27.39
N GLY A 6 42.49 -51.60 -26.91
CA GLY A 6 43.94 -51.53 -26.77
C GLY A 6 44.44 -50.19 -26.22
N ILE A 7 45.52 -50.27 -25.42
CA ILE A 7 46.43 -49.21 -24.94
C ILE A 7 45.94 -48.57 -23.61
N VAL A 8 46.39 -48.93 -22.39
CA VAL A 8 47.72 -49.21 -21.79
C VAL A 8 48.66 -48.00 -21.78
N CYS A 9 48.83 -47.38 -20.60
CA CYS A 9 50.08 -46.82 -20.03
C CYS A 9 49.71 -46.19 -18.66
N LEU A 10 49.91 -46.82 -17.51
CA LEU A 10 51.17 -47.16 -16.82
C LEU A 10 51.89 -45.92 -16.24
N LEU A 11 51.90 -45.86 -14.90
CA LEU A 11 52.86 -45.24 -13.97
C LEU A 11 52.69 -43.79 -13.47
N VAL A 12 52.57 -43.73 -12.13
CA VAL A 12 53.39 -42.96 -11.17
C VAL A 12 53.06 -41.49 -10.98
N GLY A 13 52.85 -41.12 -9.71
CA GLY A 13 53.04 -39.75 -9.26
C GLY A 13 52.25 -39.36 -8.01
N ALA A 14 52.67 -39.85 -6.85
CA ALA A 14 52.29 -39.24 -5.58
C ALA A 14 52.79 -37.79 -5.54
N THR A 15 51.91 -36.83 -5.26
CA THR A 15 52.30 -35.50 -4.77
C THR A 15 51.22 -34.97 -3.82
N ILE A 16 51.58 -34.98 -2.53
CA ILE A 16 50.95 -34.21 -1.47
C ILE A 16 51.41 -32.76 -1.68
N ALA A 17 50.48 -31.86 -1.98
CA ALA A 17 50.69 -30.42 -1.90
C ALA A 17 49.65 -29.83 -0.96
N ALA A 18 50.03 -29.73 0.31
CA ALA A 18 49.37 -28.85 1.26
C ALA A 18 49.73 -27.41 0.87
N ALA A 19 48.79 -26.71 0.21
CA ALA A 19 48.81 -25.26 0.16
C ALA A 19 47.80 -24.76 1.20
N VAL A 20 48.34 -24.29 2.32
CA VAL A 20 47.63 -23.55 3.36
C VAL A 20 47.21 -22.23 2.74
N GLY A 21 46.01 -22.20 2.17
CA GLY A 21 45.37 -20.97 1.69
C GLY A 21 44.86 -20.16 2.87
N CYS A 22 45.70 -19.28 3.40
CA CYS A 22 45.28 -18.20 4.29
C CYS A 22 44.47 -17.18 3.46
N GLY A 23 43.22 -17.51 3.19
CA GLY A 23 42.23 -16.56 2.68
C GLY A 23 41.74 -15.76 3.88
N THR A 24 42.21 -14.53 4.01
CA THR A 24 41.75 -13.58 5.01
C THR A 24 40.23 -13.45 4.89
N SER A 25 39.49 -13.90 5.90
CA SER A 25 38.11 -13.51 6.10
C SER A 25 38.08 -12.02 6.42
N ALA A 26 38.14 -11.19 5.37
CA ALA A 26 37.52 -9.89 5.45
C ALA A 26 36.02 -10.17 5.47
N VAL A 27 35.47 -10.28 6.69
CA VAL A 27 34.05 -10.10 6.96
C VAL A 27 33.76 -8.69 6.48
N THR A 28 33.37 -8.56 5.21
CA THR A 28 32.70 -7.38 4.72
C THR A 28 31.50 -7.22 5.65
N PRO A 29 31.38 -6.12 6.40
CA PRO A 29 30.15 -5.87 7.14
C PRO A 29 29.04 -5.95 6.09
N ALA A 30 28.04 -6.78 6.38
CA ALA A 30 26.80 -6.78 5.65
C ALA A 30 26.36 -5.32 5.59
N SER A 31 26.55 -4.71 4.42
CA SER A 31 25.98 -3.42 4.12
C SER A 31 24.50 -3.72 3.93
N GLY A 32 23.81 -3.81 5.08
CA GLY A 32 22.37 -3.62 5.18
C GLY A 32 22.10 -2.20 4.76
N SER A 33 22.04 -1.99 3.46
CA SER A 33 21.62 -0.76 2.81
C SER A 33 21.21 -1.12 1.39
N ALA A 34 20.16 -1.92 1.30
CA ALA A 34 19.21 -1.80 0.19
C ALA A 34 17.90 -1.27 0.79
N SER A 35 17.97 -0.07 1.37
CA SER A 35 16.79 0.79 1.38
C SER A 35 16.67 1.31 -0.05
N ASN A 36 16.18 0.45 -0.96
CA ASN A 36 15.66 0.94 -2.22
C ASN A 36 14.44 1.74 -1.82
N SER A 37 14.60 3.07 -1.79
CA SER A 37 13.58 4.05 -1.49
C SER A 37 12.52 4.04 -2.60
N SER A 38 11.80 2.92 -2.73
CA SER A 38 10.63 2.77 -3.57
C SER A 38 9.48 3.64 -3.06
N SER A 39 9.53 4.08 -1.80
CA SER A 39 8.59 5.01 -1.18
C SER A 39 8.39 6.30 -1.96
N VAL A 40 9.49 6.84 -2.54
CA VAL A 40 9.51 8.11 -3.27
C VAL A 40 8.66 8.04 -4.54
N GLN A 41 8.45 6.86 -5.12
CA GLN A 41 7.70 6.78 -6.37
C GLN A 41 6.20 7.04 -6.18
N TRP A 42 5.66 6.76 -4.99
CA TRP A 42 4.25 6.96 -4.69
C TRP A 42 3.99 8.22 -3.87
N LEU A 43 4.96 8.74 -3.13
CA LEU A 43 4.79 9.98 -2.38
C LEU A 43 4.84 11.19 -3.30
N LEU A 44 3.69 11.86 -3.44
CA LEU A 44 3.53 13.08 -4.20
C LEU A 44 4.04 14.28 -3.39
N ALA A 45 4.70 15.22 -4.05
CA ALA A 45 5.17 16.46 -3.44
C ALA A 45 4.05 17.48 -3.23
N ASP A 46 3.08 17.50 -4.13
CA ASP A 46 1.94 18.42 -4.15
C ASP A 46 0.62 17.64 -4.11
N GLU A 47 -0.41 18.27 -3.54
CA GLU A 47 -1.76 17.69 -3.48
C GLU A 47 -2.35 17.55 -4.90
N PRO A 48 -2.79 16.35 -5.32
CA PRO A 48 -3.44 16.18 -6.62
C PRO A 48 -4.81 16.88 -6.62
N ALA A 49 -5.14 17.56 -7.72
CA ALA A 49 -6.40 18.27 -7.87
C ALA A 49 -7.60 17.30 -8.00
N GLY A 50 -8.79 17.77 -7.63
CA GLY A 50 -10.04 17.03 -7.79
C GLY A 50 -10.25 15.95 -6.73
N ALA A 51 -9.65 16.09 -5.55
CA ALA A 51 -9.88 15.19 -4.44
C ALA A 51 -11.34 15.26 -3.96
N VAL A 52 -12.01 14.11 -3.94
CA VAL A 52 -13.37 13.93 -3.43
C VAL A 52 -13.38 13.00 -2.22
N LEU A 53 -14.49 12.96 -1.48
CA LEU A 53 -14.68 12.00 -0.39
C LEU A 53 -14.79 10.57 -0.93
N VAL A 54 -14.50 9.58 -0.08
CA VAL A 54 -14.70 8.15 -0.37
C VAL A 54 -16.16 7.88 -0.74
N SER A 55 -17.10 8.42 0.04
CA SER A 55 -18.53 8.30 -0.24
C SER A 55 -18.92 8.83 -1.62
N GLU A 56 -18.42 10.01 -2.00
CA GLU A 56 -18.66 10.61 -3.32
C GLU A 56 -18.00 9.81 -4.46
N ALA A 57 -16.78 9.31 -4.25
CA ALA A 57 -16.10 8.44 -5.23
C ALA A 57 -16.89 7.15 -5.47
N LYS A 58 -17.49 6.56 -4.43
CA LYS A 58 -18.33 5.36 -4.56
C LYS A 58 -19.56 5.61 -5.42
N GLU A 59 -20.22 6.76 -5.25
CA GLU A 59 -21.39 7.12 -6.07
C GLU A 59 -21.01 7.27 -7.55
N THR A 60 -19.82 7.77 -7.83
CA THR A 60 -19.30 7.92 -9.20
C THR A 60 -18.93 6.57 -9.84
N LEU A 61 -18.42 5.62 -9.05
CA LEU A 61 -17.92 4.32 -9.51
C LEU A 61 -18.98 3.20 -9.58
N VAL A 62 -20.26 3.51 -9.32
CA VAL A 62 -21.36 2.53 -9.46
C VAL A 62 -21.40 1.89 -10.85
N SER A 63 -20.87 2.57 -11.88
CA SER A 63 -20.86 2.09 -13.26
C SER A 63 -19.58 1.37 -13.70
N GLY A 64 -18.58 1.16 -12.82
CA GLY A 64 -17.38 0.40 -13.15
C GLY A 64 -16.10 0.88 -12.46
N THR A 65 -14.97 0.66 -13.14
CA THR A 65 -13.63 1.09 -12.72
C THR A 65 -13.32 2.48 -13.31
N GLY A 66 -12.62 3.35 -12.57
CA GLY A 66 -12.28 4.70 -13.05
C GLY A 66 -11.12 5.33 -12.29
N ASP A 67 -10.47 6.31 -12.90
CA ASP A 67 -9.39 7.07 -12.26
C ASP A 67 -10.01 8.04 -11.27
N ILE A 68 -9.52 8.01 -10.03
CA ILE A 68 -10.06 8.81 -8.93
C ILE A 68 -8.95 9.45 -8.12
N VAL A 69 -9.30 10.56 -7.49
CA VAL A 69 -8.52 11.20 -6.44
C VAL A 69 -9.41 11.29 -5.22
N ILE A 70 -9.03 10.59 -4.14
CA ILE A 70 -9.81 10.57 -2.90
C ILE A 70 -9.02 11.17 -1.76
N VAL A 71 -9.72 11.88 -0.89
CA VAL A 71 -9.17 12.39 0.37
C VAL A 71 -9.84 11.68 1.53
N GLY A 72 -9.04 11.28 2.51
CA GLY A 72 -9.54 10.57 3.68
C GLY A 72 -8.55 10.53 4.83
N ARG A 73 -9.01 9.98 5.94
CA ARG A 73 -8.21 9.69 7.12
C ARG A 73 -7.80 8.22 7.10
N ILE A 74 -6.54 7.91 7.40
CA ILE A 74 -6.09 6.52 7.59
C ILE A 74 -6.67 6.00 8.91
N SER A 75 -7.86 5.40 8.84
CA SER A 75 -8.55 4.83 9.99
C SER A 75 -9.67 3.88 9.53
N ALA A 76 -10.02 2.95 10.41
CA ALA A 76 -11.12 2.00 10.22
C ALA A 76 -12.11 2.06 11.41
N GLY A 77 -12.36 3.26 11.92
CA GLY A 77 -13.11 3.47 13.16
C GLY A 77 -12.36 2.87 14.36
N ASP A 78 -13.00 1.94 15.05
CA ASP A 78 -12.43 1.25 16.22
C ASP A 78 -11.52 0.05 15.86
N HIS A 79 -11.28 -0.17 14.56
CA HIS A 79 -10.44 -1.25 14.04
C HIS A 79 -9.09 -0.74 13.54
N GLU A 80 -8.13 -1.67 13.47
CA GLU A 80 -6.81 -1.43 12.89
C GLU A 80 -6.93 -1.17 11.37
N PRO A 81 -6.47 -0.01 10.85
CA PRO A 81 -6.54 0.27 9.42
C PRO A 81 -5.48 -0.45 8.58
N TRP A 82 -4.40 -0.97 9.19
CA TRP A 82 -3.28 -1.54 8.43
C TRP A 82 -3.55 -2.96 7.98
N ASP A 83 -3.10 -3.25 6.77
CA ASP A 83 -2.94 -4.61 6.31
C ASP A 83 -1.51 -5.09 6.58
N GLU A 84 -1.32 -5.81 7.69
CA GLU A 84 0.01 -6.15 8.20
C GLU A 84 0.90 -6.83 7.14
N GLY A 85 2.11 -6.28 6.96
CA GLY A 85 3.09 -6.80 6.01
C GLY A 85 2.74 -6.55 4.54
N ARG A 86 1.68 -5.80 4.24
CA ARG A 86 1.28 -5.40 2.90
C ARG A 86 1.23 -3.88 2.77
N ALA A 87 1.48 -3.38 1.57
CA ALA A 87 1.38 -1.97 1.26
C ALA A 87 -0.09 -1.62 0.99
N ALA A 88 -0.94 -1.84 2.00
CA ALA A 88 -2.36 -1.56 1.93
C ALA A 88 -2.88 -1.10 3.29
N PHE A 89 -3.91 -0.26 3.26
CA PHE A 89 -4.57 0.25 4.45
C PHE A 89 -5.99 0.71 4.14
N LEU A 90 -6.78 0.83 5.20
CA LEU A 90 -8.12 1.38 5.15
C LEU A 90 -8.10 2.90 5.32
N LEU A 91 -8.90 3.55 4.48
CA LEU A 91 -9.12 4.98 4.46
C LEU A 91 -10.59 5.25 4.74
N SER A 92 -10.89 6.14 5.68
CA SER A 92 -12.25 6.59 5.95
C SER A 92 -12.46 8.05 5.57
N ASP A 93 -13.71 8.45 5.32
CA ASP A 93 -14.02 9.87 5.14
C ASP A 93 -13.58 10.68 6.37
N PRO A 94 -12.90 11.82 6.19
CA PRO A 94 -12.60 12.68 7.30
C PRO A 94 -13.90 13.35 7.73
N PHE A 95 -14.42 12.99 8.91
CA PHE A 95 -15.65 13.58 9.46
C PHE A 95 -15.60 15.13 9.55
N THR A 96 -14.41 15.73 9.55
CA THR A 96 -14.19 17.18 9.50
C THR A 96 -14.44 17.82 8.12
N MET A 97 -14.66 17.02 7.07
CA MET A 97 -14.89 17.49 5.69
C MET A 97 -16.26 17.10 5.13
N ILE A 98 -17.06 16.34 5.88
CA ILE A 98 -18.50 16.23 5.58
C ILE A 98 -19.06 17.62 5.82
N ASP A 99 -19.66 18.24 4.81
CA ASP A 99 -20.12 19.61 4.93
C ASP A 99 -21.07 19.75 6.13
N ASP A 100 -20.75 20.69 7.00
CA ASP A 100 -21.69 21.21 7.99
C ASP A 100 -22.73 22.11 7.31
N SER A 101 -22.75 22.25 5.98
CA SER A 101 -23.77 23.05 5.30
C SER A 101 -25.17 22.44 5.34
N HIS A 102 -25.29 21.17 5.75
CA HIS A 102 -26.56 20.58 6.22
C HIS A 102 -26.71 20.57 7.74
N ALA A 103 -25.61 20.82 8.45
CA ALA A 103 -25.55 20.85 9.89
C ALA A 103 -25.49 22.31 10.34
N ASP A 104 -26.64 22.96 10.29
CA ASP A 104 -26.89 24.15 11.10
C ASP A 104 -26.90 23.68 12.58
N HIS A 105 -25.71 23.36 13.09
CA HIS A 105 -25.43 22.73 14.39
C HIS A 105 -25.90 23.58 15.58
N ASP A 106 -26.20 24.85 15.31
CA ASP A 106 -26.71 25.82 16.29
C ASP A 106 -28.24 25.96 16.30
N GLN A 107 -28.97 25.19 15.48
CA GLN A 107 -30.44 25.15 15.57
C GLN A 107 -30.90 24.30 16.76
N PRO A 108 -31.67 24.86 17.72
CA PRO A 108 -32.19 24.10 18.86
C PRO A 108 -33.02 22.89 18.38
N GLY A 109 -32.53 21.68 18.65
CA GLY A 109 -33.21 20.42 18.29
C GLY A 109 -32.55 19.62 17.16
N HIS A 110 -31.41 20.06 16.62
CA HIS A 110 -30.61 19.24 15.71
C HIS A 110 -29.68 18.29 16.50
N ASP A 111 -29.96 16.99 16.43
CA ASP A 111 -29.11 15.94 16.98
C ASP A 111 -28.47 15.15 15.81
N PRO A 112 -27.17 15.34 15.53
CA PRO A 112 -26.50 14.72 14.39
C PRO A 112 -26.38 13.19 14.52
N ASP A 113 -26.66 12.62 15.70
CA ASP A 113 -26.70 11.18 15.93
C ASP A 113 -28.11 10.59 15.77
N LYS A 114 -29.14 11.44 15.62
CA LYS A 114 -30.51 11.03 15.30
C LYS A 114 -30.94 11.39 13.89
N CYS A 115 -30.12 12.11 13.15
CA CYS A 115 -30.40 12.46 11.76
C CYS A 115 -30.21 11.24 10.84
N PRO A 116 -31.27 10.74 10.16
CA PRO A 116 -31.15 9.60 9.26
C PRO A 116 -30.15 9.81 8.10
N PHE A 117 -29.97 11.06 7.67
CA PHE A 117 -29.04 11.43 6.61
C PHE A 117 -27.59 11.37 7.09
N CYS A 118 -27.27 12.01 8.22
CA CYS A 118 -25.95 11.95 8.83
C CYS A 118 -25.59 10.51 9.22
N ASN A 119 -26.54 9.74 9.75
CA ASN A 119 -26.30 8.35 10.14
C ASN A 119 -26.06 7.41 8.94
N ARG A 120 -26.73 7.66 7.80
CA ARG A 120 -26.42 6.95 6.55
C ARG A 120 -25.04 7.33 6.04
N ALA A 121 -24.70 8.60 6.02
CA ALA A 121 -23.38 9.08 5.63
C ALA A 121 -22.27 8.54 6.56
N LYS A 122 -22.54 8.37 7.86
CA LYS A 122 -21.65 7.75 8.86
C LYS A 122 -21.58 6.22 8.77
N SER A 123 -22.39 5.56 7.93
CA SER A 123 -22.38 4.10 7.88
C SER A 123 -21.03 3.60 7.36
N GLN A 124 -20.35 2.74 8.14
CA GLN A 124 -18.94 2.43 7.90
C GLN A 124 -18.63 1.91 6.50
N GLY A 125 -19.56 1.19 5.87
CA GLY A 125 -19.38 0.74 4.49
C GLY A 125 -19.38 1.87 3.47
N ALA A 126 -20.16 2.94 3.68
CA ALA A 126 -20.28 4.07 2.74
C ALA A 126 -19.04 4.96 2.71
N THR A 127 -18.25 4.97 3.79
CA THR A 127 -17.13 5.89 3.97
C THR A 127 -15.78 5.21 3.92
N LEU A 128 -15.71 3.89 3.74
CA LEU A 128 -14.48 3.11 3.83
C LEU A 128 -13.96 2.71 2.44
N ALA A 129 -12.67 2.93 2.24
CA ALA A 129 -11.92 2.49 1.07
C ALA A 129 -10.71 1.65 1.48
N MET A 130 -10.44 0.58 0.74
CA MET A 130 -9.19 -0.16 0.79
C MET A 130 -8.22 0.46 -0.23
N VAL A 131 -7.10 0.99 0.25
CA VAL A 131 -6.03 1.52 -0.61
C VAL A 131 -4.90 0.52 -0.65
N SER A 132 -4.38 0.22 -1.84
CA SER A 132 -3.27 -0.73 -2.02
C SER A 132 -2.26 -0.23 -3.04
N PHE A 133 -0.98 -0.49 -2.79
CA PHE A 133 0.14 -0.13 -3.67
C PHE A 133 0.73 -1.38 -4.28
N HIS A 134 0.80 -1.40 -5.60
CA HIS A 134 1.20 -2.57 -6.37
C HIS A 134 2.62 -2.39 -6.91
N GLY A 135 3.39 -3.47 -6.91
CA GLY A 135 4.70 -3.51 -7.55
C GLY A 135 4.59 -3.68 -9.07
N GLU A 136 5.73 -3.71 -9.75
CA GLU A 136 5.81 -3.94 -11.20
C GLU A 136 5.16 -5.26 -11.66
N ASN A 137 5.01 -6.21 -10.74
CA ASN A 137 4.35 -7.50 -10.97
C ASN A 137 2.81 -7.43 -10.88
N GLY A 138 2.23 -6.26 -10.63
CA GLY A 138 0.78 -6.07 -10.47
C GLY A 138 0.21 -6.68 -9.19
N GLN A 139 1.06 -6.98 -8.20
CA GLN A 139 0.63 -7.49 -6.90
C GLN A 139 0.90 -6.46 -5.81
N VAL A 140 0.10 -6.51 -4.73
CA VAL A 140 0.33 -5.70 -3.54
C VAL A 140 1.72 -5.96 -3.00
N ILE A 141 2.46 -4.90 -2.70
CA ILE A 141 3.85 -4.99 -2.24
C ILE A 141 3.87 -5.65 -0.85
N PRO A 142 4.72 -6.67 -0.62
CA PRO A 142 4.84 -7.36 0.67
C PRO A 142 5.71 -6.54 1.65
N THR A 143 5.34 -5.30 1.88
CA THR A 143 5.98 -4.39 2.85
C THR A 143 4.89 -3.54 3.46
N ASP A 144 4.90 -3.43 4.78
CA ASP A 144 3.91 -2.66 5.52
C ASP A 144 3.83 -1.20 5.01
N ALA A 145 2.62 -0.69 4.82
CA ALA A 145 2.41 0.66 4.28
C ALA A 145 3.08 1.76 5.14
N ARG A 146 3.17 1.59 6.47
CA ARG A 146 3.84 2.55 7.37
C ARG A 146 5.34 2.60 7.07
N GLN A 147 5.94 1.44 6.83
CA GLN A 147 7.36 1.34 6.50
C GLN A 147 7.64 1.84 5.08
N LEU A 148 6.73 1.53 4.15
CA LEU A 148 6.89 1.89 2.75
C LEU A 148 6.64 3.37 2.50
N LEU A 149 5.66 4.00 3.15
CA LEU A 149 5.22 5.37 2.81
C LEU A 149 5.50 6.37 3.93
N GLY A 150 5.92 5.91 5.12
CA GLY A 150 6.11 6.79 6.28
C GLY A 150 4.80 7.40 6.79
N VAL A 151 3.66 6.77 6.51
CA VAL A 151 2.34 7.19 6.96
C VAL A 151 2.03 6.66 8.36
N GLU A 152 1.14 7.36 9.06
CA GLU A 152 0.69 7.02 10.40
C GLU A 152 -0.84 6.97 10.48
N GLN A 153 -1.35 6.36 11.53
CA GLN A 153 -2.80 6.27 11.76
C GLN A 153 -3.35 7.67 12.04
N ASP A 154 -4.60 7.89 11.67
CA ASP A 154 -5.33 9.16 11.79
C ASP A 154 -4.77 10.33 10.96
N GLN A 155 -3.73 10.10 10.15
CA GLN A 155 -3.27 11.09 9.19
C GLN A 155 -4.29 11.28 8.06
N ILE A 156 -4.44 12.54 7.62
CA ILE A 156 -5.21 12.88 6.43
C ILE A 156 -4.31 12.75 5.22
N VAL A 157 -4.74 11.96 4.24
CA VAL A 157 -4.00 11.73 2.99
C VAL A 157 -4.91 11.93 1.79
N VAL A 158 -4.30 12.30 0.67
CA VAL A 158 -4.95 12.35 -0.64
C VAL A 158 -4.32 11.29 -1.51
N VAL A 159 -5.14 10.37 -2.03
CA VAL A 159 -4.72 9.22 -2.80
C VAL A 159 -5.21 9.37 -4.24
N ARG A 160 -4.31 9.22 -5.20
CA ARG A 160 -4.62 9.10 -6.62
C ARG A 160 -4.44 7.64 -7.05
N GLY A 161 -5.41 7.12 -7.79
CA GLY A 161 -5.35 5.75 -8.25
C GLY A 161 -6.54 5.31 -9.10
N GLN A 162 -6.51 4.04 -9.47
CA GLN A 162 -7.61 3.37 -10.11
C GLN A 162 -8.58 2.84 -9.03
N GLY A 163 -9.81 3.35 -9.03
CA GLY A 163 -10.87 2.94 -8.11
C GLY A 163 -11.86 1.98 -8.74
N GLN A 164 -12.37 1.05 -7.95
CA GLN A 164 -13.49 0.17 -8.30
C GLN A 164 -14.25 -0.26 -7.04
N LEU A 165 -15.52 -0.65 -7.18
CA LEU A 165 -16.24 -1.29 -6.08
C LEU A 165 -15.89 -2.78 -6.02
N ASP A 166 -15.60 -3.27 -4.81
CA ASP A 166 -15.46 -4.70 -4.55
C ASP A 166 -16.84 -5.40 -4.53
N PRO A 167 -16.89 -6.74 -4.49
CA PRO A 167 -18.17 -7.48 -4.43
C PRO A 167 -19.03 -7.20 -3.19
N GLN A 168 -18.44 -6.61 -2.14
CA GLN A 168 -19.13 -6.20 -0.91
C GLN A 168 -19.58 -4.74 -0.97
N GLY A 169 -19.29 -4.03 -2.06
CA GLY A 169 -19.62 -2.63 -2.27
C GLY A 169 -18.69 -1.65 -1.56
N ASN A 170 -17.51 -2.08 -1.11
CA ASN A 170 -16.48 -1.16 -0.60
C ASN A 170 -15.65 -0.62 -1.75
N LEU A 171 -15.09 0.58 -1.59
CA LEU A 171 -14.17 1.13 -2.59
C LEU A 171 -12.81 0.45 -2.46
N ALA A 172 -12.31 -0.14 -3.53
CA ALA A 172 -10.94 -0.63 -3.64
C ALA A 172 -10.16 0.28 -4.59
N VAL A 173 -8.99 0.74 -4.15
CA VAL A 173 -8.12 1.65 -4.91
C VAL A 173 -6.74 1.03 -5.08
N VAL A 174 -6.31 0.92 -6.33
CA VAL A 174 -4.91 0.66 -6.68
C VAL A 174 -4.24 2.01 -6.85
N ALA A 175 -3.46 2.40 -5.84
CA ALA A 175 -2.86 3.72 -5.75
C ALA A 175 -1.57 3.81 -6.57
N ASP A 176 -1.45 4.89 -7.33
CA ASP A 176 -0.22 5.30 -8.02
C ASP A 176 0.40 6.57 -7.42
N GLY A 177 -0.33 7.25 -6.52
CA GLY A 177 0.16 8.41 -5.80
C GLY A 177 -0.53 8.64 -4.47
N LEU A 178 0.22 9.14 -3.48
CA LEU A 178 -0.25 9.53 -2.16
C LEU A 178 0.41 10.83 -1.73
N TYR A 179 -0.39 11.78 -1.27
CA TYR A 179 0.04 13.02 -0.65
C TYR A 179 -0.40 13.04 0.82
N ILE A 180 0.51 13.40 1.73
CA ILE A 180 0.21 13.54 3.16
C ILE A 180 -0.17 15.00 3.43
N ARG A 181 -1.39 15.23 3.89
CA ARG A 181 -1.89 16.57 4.21
C ARG A 181 -1.43 16.93 5.62
N ARG A 182 -0.58 17.95 5.72
CA ARG A 182 -0.03 18.47 6.99
C ARG A 182 -0.94 19.48 7.66
#